data_AF-A0A496TLS9-F1
#
_entry.id   AF-A0A496TLS9-F1
#
_cell.length_a   1.000
_cell.length_b   1.000
_cell.length_c   1.000
_cell.angle_alpha   90.00
_cell.angle_beta   90.00
_cell.angle_gamma   90.00
#
_symmetry.space_group_name_H-M   'P 1'
#
loop_
_entity.id
_entity.type
_entity.pdbx_description
1 polymer ?
#
loop_
_entity_poly.entity_id
_entity_poly.type
_entity_poly.pdbx_seq_one_letter_code
_entity_poly.pdbx_strand_id
1 'polypeptide(L)' 'KISDFVIDEKIPLHERNRLLVLVTNRDEIVWLCGYRIDDRFKITPSTRRVLKLEIKTA' A
#
# COMPACT_ATOMS: atom_id res chain seq x y z
N LYS A 1 -2.19 -10.02 -8.42
CA LYS A 1 -3.51 -10.40 -7.86
C LYS A 1 -3.62 -9.81 -6.46
N ILE A 2 -4.59 -8.92 -6.19
CA ILE A 2 -4.81 -8.35 -4.86
C ILE A 2 -5.12 -9.43 -3.82
N SER A 3 -5.85 -10.48 -4.23
CA SER A 3 -6.30 -11.56 -3.36
C SER A 3 -5.17 -12.26 -2.59
N ASP A 4 -4.01 -12.48 -3.21
CA ASP A 4 -2.89 -13.19 -2.59
C ASP A 4 -2.19 -12.33 -1.51
N PHE A 5 -2.07 -11.02 -1.76
CA PHE A 5 -1.48 -10.06 -0.80
C PHE A 5 -2.30 -9.94 0.48
N VAL A 6 -3.63 -9.94 0.36
CA VAL A 6 -4.54 -9.80 1.50
C VAL A 6 -4.63 -11.11 2.31
N ILE A 7 -4.26 -12.24 1.72
CA ILE A 7 -4.12 -13.52 2.42
C ILE A 7 -2.80 -13.54 3.22
N ASP A 8 -1.70 -13.10 2.62
CA ASP A 8 -0.37 -13.07 3.26
C ASP A 8 -0.32 -12.13 4.48
N GLU A 9 -0.97 -10.96 4.40
CA GLU A 9 -1.01 -9.99 5.51
C GLU A 9 -2.04 -10.35 6.61
N LYS A 10 -2.74 -11.49 6.50
CA LYS A 10 -3.78 -11.93 7.45
C LYS A 10 -4.82 -10.86 7.78
N ILE A 11 -5.15 -10.00 6.82
CA ILE A 11 -6.04 -8.88 7.11
C ILE A 11 -7.47 -9.42 7.29
N PRO A 12 -8.11 -9.18 8.45
CA PRO A 12 -9.45 -9.65 8.72
C PRO A 12 -10.44 -9.16 7.65
N LEU A 13 -11.39 -10.02 7.26
CA LEU A 13 -12.37 -9.72 6.23
C LEU A 13 -13.18 -8.43 6.49
N HIS A 14 -13.41 -8.11 7.77
CA HIS A 14 -14.13 -6.90 8.18
C HIS A 14 -13.32 -5.61 7.98
N GLU A 15 -11.98 -5.69 8.00
CA GLU A 15 -11.11 -4.56 7.73
C GLU A 15 -10.94 -4.34 6.23
N ARG A 16 -11.05 -5.40 5.40
CA ARG A 16 -10.87 -5.34 3.93
C ARG A 16 -11.71 -4.26 3.25
N ASN A 17 -12.95 -4.06 3.68
CA ASN A 17 -13.84 -3.04 3.10
C ASN A 17 -13.48 -1.60 3.51
N ARG A 18 -12.64 -1.41 4.52
CA ARG A 18 -12.17 -0.11 5.01
C ARG A 18 -10.71 0.17 4.65
N LEU A 19 -10.03 -0.77 3.99
CA LEU A 19 -8.64 -0.58 3.58
C LEU A 19 -8.55 0.50 2.51
N LEU A 20 -7.76 1.52 2.82
CA LEU A 20 -7.30 2.47 1.81
C LEU A 20 -6.08 1.86 1.10
N VAL A 21 -6.08 1.94 -0.22
CA VAL A 21 -4.98 1.42 -1.04
C VAL A 21 -4.54 2.54 -1.97
N LEU A 22 -3.26 2.89 -1.93
CA LEU A 22 -2.65 3.75 -2.92
C LEU A 22 -2.29 2.89 -4.14
N VAL A 23 -2.82 3.29 -5.29
CA VAL A 23 -2.55 2.64 -6.58
C VAL A 23 -1.94 3.62 -7.57
N THR A 24 -1.16 3.09 -8.51
CA THR A 24 -0.72 3.85 -9.69
C THR A 24 -1.87 4.02 -10.68
N ASN A 25 -1.66 4.83 -11.72
CA ASN A 25 -2.57 4.94 -12.86
C ASN A 25 -2.73 3.64 -13.68
N ARG A 26 -1.97 2.59 -13.33
CA ARG A 26 -2.03 1.26 -13.95
C ARG A 26 -2.55 0.19 -12.98
N ASP A 27 -3.24 0.61 -11.92
CA ASP A 27 -3.81 -0.26 -10.88
C ASP A 27 -2.78 -1.10 -10.11
N GLU A 28 -1.51 -0.68 -10.12
CA GLU A 28 -0.48 -1.33 -9.32
C GLU A 28 -0.56 -0.82 -7.89
N ILE A 29 -0.62 -1.74 -6.92
CA ILE A 29 -0.62 -1.38 -5.51
C ILE A 29 0.77 -0.85 -5.13
N VAL A 30 0.78 0.38 -4.61
CA VAL A 30 1.99 1.05 -4.12
C VAL A 30 2.07 0.94 -2.61
N TRP A 31 0.98 1.22 -1.91
CA TRP A 31 0.94 1.26 -0.46
C TRP A 31 -0.40 0.79 0.04
N LEU A 32 -0.39 -0.18 0.95
CA LEU A 32 -1.54 -0.48 1.76
C LEU A 32 -1.53 0.47 2.96
N CYS A 33 -2.41 1.46 2.92
CA CYS A 33 -2.44 2.56 3.87
C CYS A 33 -2.62 2.07 5.31
N GLY A 34 -1.69 2.43 6.20
CA GLY A 34 -1.68 1.97 7.59
C GLY A 34 -0.99 0.62 7.82
N TYR A 35 -0.54 -0.06 6.75
CA TYR A 35 0.19 -1.32 6.81
C TYR A 35 1.58 -1.14 6.18
N ARG A 36 1.81 -1.67 4.98
CA ARG A 36 3.13 -1.66 4.33
C ARG A 36 3.12 -1.11 2.91
N ILE A 37 4.27 -0.58 2.49
CA ILE A 37 4.57 -0.22 1.10
C ILE A 37 4.99 -1.48 0.32
N ASP A 38 4.61 -1.55 -0.96
CA ASP A 38 5.07 -2.57 -1.91
C ASP A 38 6.57 -2.39 -2.17
N ASP A 39 7.30 -3.51 -2.23
CA ASP A 39 8.76 -3.54 -2.35
C ASP A 39 9.27 -2.78 -3.59
N ARG A 40 8.49 -2.76 -4.68
CA ARG A 40 8.84 -2.11 -5.94
C ARG A 40 8.90 -0.59 -5.83
N PHE A 41 8.22 -0.01 -4.83
CA PHE A 41 8.10 1.43 -4.63
C PHE A 41 8.87 1.93 -3.39
N LYS A 42 9.69 1.06 -2.77
CA LYS A 42 10.55 1.45 -1.65
C LYS A 42 11.59 2.48 -2.10
N ILE A 43 11.90 3.40 -1.21
CA ILE A 43 12.98 4.37 -1.41
C ILE A 43 14.31 3.60 -1.38
N THR A 44 15.11 3.81 -2.43
CA THR A 44 16.45 3.25 -2.58
C THR A 44 17.49 4.38 -2.56
N PRO A 45 18.79 4.07 -2.41
CA PRO A 45 19.86 5.08 -2.52
C PRO A 45 19.90 5.80 -3.87
N SER A 46 19.35 5.22 -4.94
CA SER A 46 19.25 5.85 -6.26
C SER A 46 18.02 6.75 -6.44
N THR A 47 17.14 6.82 -5.44
CA THR A 47 15.91 7.61 -5.49
C THR A 47 16.21 9.10 -5.42
N ARG A 48 15.86 9.85 -6.47
CA ARG A 48 16.12 11.30 -6.56
C ARG A 48 14.95 12.18 -6.13
N ARG A 49 13.73 11.64 -6.15
CA ARG A 49 12.49 12.36 -5.81
C ARG A 49 11.61 11.45 -4.98
N VAL A 50 11.05 11.99 -3.91
CA VAL A 50 10.20 11.26 -2.98
C VAL A 50 8.86 11.98 -2.89
N LEU A 51 7.77 11.20 -2.98
CA LEU A 51 6.43 11.67 -2.64
C LEU A 51 6.12 11.20 -1.22
N LYS A 52 5.87 12.14 -0.31
CA LYS A 52 5.43 11.82 1.06
C LYS A 52 3.92 11.95 1.15
N LEU A 53 3.26 10.88 1.57
CA LEU A 53 1.83 10.83 1.84
C LEU A 53 1.63 10.48 3.32
N GLU A 54 0.63 11.07 3.94
CA GLU A 54 0.27 10.82 5.34
C GLU A 54 -1.24 10.62 5.41
N ILE A 55 -1.65 9.60 6.17
CA ILE A 55 -3.06 9.32 6.40
C ILE A 55 -3.30 9.53 7.89
N LYS A 56 -4.23 10.43 8.19
CA LYS A 56 -4.70 10.68 9.55
C LYS A 56 -6.02 9.96 9.70
N THR A 57 -6.04 8.99 10.60
CA THR A 57 -7.29 8.45 11.13
C THR A 57 -7.72 9.38 12.27
N ALA A 58 -8.90 9.98 12.14
CA ALA A 58 -9.51 10.82 13.17
C ALA A 58 -9.96 9.98 14.37
#